data_AF-A0A7S3XU52-F1
#
_entry.id   AF-A0A7S3XU52-F1
#
_cell.length_a   1.000
_cell.length_b   1.000
_cell.length_c   1.000
_cell.angle_alpha   90.00
_cell.angle_beta   90.00
_cell.angle_gamma   90.00
#
_symmetry.space_group_name_H-M   'P 1'
#
loop_
_entity.id
_entity.type
_entity.pdbx_description
1 polymer ?
#
loop_
_entity_poly.entity_id
_entity_poly.type
_entity_poly.pdbx_seq_one_letter_code
_entity_poly.pdbx_strand_id
1 'polypeptide(L)'
;RYGGDYRSAADFLALYARGAGAADCDHFGQGRGALTQHAALTAVFERALQAVDPALALPYWDFFADAQAAEARGQKVQTFVDSEVFSAEYFGTTDPQTGYIMDGRWSNITVPTFDSLPSYLKGPEATAERSLPTNPYGFVRSPWAASADPRPRRFAAACGAAAATA
;
A
#
# COMPACT_ATOMS: atom_id res chain seq x y z
N ARG A 1 -15.74 -13.87 -16.11
CA ARG A 1 -16.23 -12.52 -15.74
C ARG A 1 -16.24 -12.49 -14.22
N TYR A 2 -15.72 -11.43 -13.59
CA TYR A 2 -15.72 -11.30 -12.13
C TYR A 2 -17.12 -10.96 -11.59
N GLY A 3 -17.34 -11.20 -10.30
CA GLY A 3 -18.57 -10.91 -9.58
C GLY A 3 -18.88 -9.42 -9.44
N GLY A 4 -20.09 -9.09 -8.97
CA GLY A 4 -20.58 -7.71 -8.87
C GLY A 4 -19.81 -6.81 -7.91
N ASP A 5 -19.12 -7.40 -6.92
CA ASP A 5 -18.30 -6.68 -5.95
C ASP A 5 -16.86 -6.42 -6.43
N TYR A 6 -16.53 -6.79 -7.68
CA TYR A 6 -15.18 -6.60 -8.21
C TYR A 6 -14.76 -5.12 -8.19
N ARG A 7 -13.55 -4.90 -7.67
CA ARG A 7 -12.85 -3.62 -7.65
C ARG A 7 -11.40 -3.86 -8.08
N SER A 8 -10.87 -3.00 -8.93
CA SER A 8 -9.47 -3.05 -9.32
C SER A 8 -8.57 -2.44 -8.24
N ALA A 9 -7.26 -2.68 -8.31
CA ALA A 9 -6.30 -2.01 -7.44
C ALA A 9 -6.39 -0.47 -7.53
N ALA A 10 -6.74 0.06 -8.71
CA ALA A 10 -6.91 1.50 -8.92
C ALA A 10 -8.10 2.08 -8.14
N ASP A 11 -9.17 1.30 -7.95
CA ASP A 11 -10.32 1.72 -7.13
C ASP A 11 -9.91 1.96 -5.67
N PHE A 12 -9.14 1.04 -5.10
CA PHE A 12 -8.67 1.12 -3.72
C PHE A 12 -7.62 2.22 -3.54
N LEU A 13 -6.69 2.36 -4.50
CA LEU A 13 -5.74 3.46 -4.51
C LEU A 13 -6.46 4.81 -4.55
N ALA A 14 -7.45 4.96 -5.43
CA ALA A 14 -8.22 6.19 -5.55
C ALA A 14 -9.04 6.49 -4.28
N LEU A 15 -9.66 5.47 -3.67
CA LEU A 15 -10.40 5.61 -2.42
C LEU A 15 -9.48 6.08 -1.29
N TYR A 16 -8.34 5.40 -1.09
CA TYR A 16 -7.40 5.74 -0.04
C TYR A 16 -6.77 7.11 -0.28
N ALA A 17 -6.38 7.43 -1.52
CA ALA A 17 -5.82 8.73 -1.86
C ALA A 17 -6.79 9.87 -1.55
N ARG A 18 -8.07 9.76 -1.93
CA ARG A 18 -9.08 10.78 -1.60
C ARG A 18 -9.27 10.94 -0.10
N GLY A 19 -9.27 9.84 0.65
CA GLY A 19 -9.54 9.91 2.08
C GLY A 19 -8.35 10.35 2.92
N ALA A 20 -7.15 9.86 2.64
CA ALA A 20 -5.95 10.19 3.41
C ALA A 20 -5.24 11.47 2.92
N GLY A 21 -5.46 11.86 1.66
CA GLY A 21 -4.77 12.96 1.00
C GLY A 21 -5.61 14.21 0.80
N ALA A 22 -6.83 14.27 1.35
CA ALA A 22 -7.68 15.45 1.20
C ALA A 22 -7.05 16.69 1.87
N ALA A 23 -7.33 17.86 1.31
CA ALA A 23 -6.73 19.11 1.77
C ALA A 23 -7.32 19.61 3.10
N ASP A 24 -8.54 19.20 3.42
CA ASP A 24 -9.31 19.63 4.58
C ASP A 24 -9.05 18.75 5.81
N CYS A 25 -9.01 17.42 5.65
CA CYS A 25 -8.82 16.45 6.74
C CYS A 25 -8.18 15.14 6.28
N ASP A 26 -7.46 14.46 7.19
CA ASP A 26 -7.10 13.05 7.01
C ASP A 26 -8.26 12.16 7.48
N HIS A 27 -8.98 11.56 6.54
CA HIS A 27 -10.13 10.71 6.78
C HIS A 27 -9.78 9.22 6.90
N PHE A 28 -8.51 8.81 6.91
CA PHE A 28 -8.14 7.39 7.07
C PHE A 28 -7.06 7.19 8.12
N GLY A 29 -6.02 8.02 8.11
CA GLY A 29 -4.83 7.86 8.94
C GLY A 29 -4.97 8.41 10.35
N GLN A 30 -5.86 9.38 10.59
CA GLN A 30 -5.98 10.07 11.88
C GLN A 30 -7.41 10.09 12.43
N GLY A 31 -7.51 10.18 13.76
CA GLY A 31 -8.77 10.37 14.47
C GLY A 31 -9.50 9.09 14.89
N ARG A 32 -10.68 9.27 15.49
CA ARG A 32 -11.46 8.20 16.13
C ARG A 32 -12.06 7.20 15.14
N GLY A 33 -12.13 7.56 13.86
CA GLY A 33 -12.69 6.72 12.79
C GLY A 33 -11.70 5.76 12.15
N ALA A 34 -10.39 5.96 12.35
CA ALA A 34 -9.34 5.27 11.61
C ALA A 34 -9.49 3.74 11.64
N LEU A 35 -9.74 3.16 12.83
CA LEU A 35 -9.91 1.71 12.98
C LEU A 35 -11.16 1.20 12.24
N THR A 36 -12.30 1.87 12.41
CA THR A 36 -13.55 1.47 11.75
C THR A 36 -13.49 1.62 10.23
N GLN A 37 -12.78 2.64 9.74
CA GLN A 37 -12.57 2.88 8.31
C GLN A 37 -11.68 1.80 7.69
N HIS A 38 -10.58 1.42 8.36
CA HIS A 38 -9.72 0.34 7.90
C HIS A 38 -10.42 -1.02 7.96
N ALA A 39 -11.20 -1.30 9.01
CA ALA A 39 -11.99 -2.53 9.08
C ALA A 39 -13.01 -2.62 7.93
N ALA A 40 -13.70 -1.50 7.61
CA ALA A 40 -14.59 -1.44 6.46
C ALA A 40 -13.84 -1.60 5.13
N LEU A 41 -12.69 -0.95 4.97
CA LEU A 41 -11.85 -1.07 3.78
C LEU A 41 -11.38 -2.52 3.56
N THR A 42 -10.92 -3.19 4.61
CA THR A 42 -10.56 -4.61 4.59
C THR A 42 -11.74 -5.49 4.17
N ALA A 43 -12.93 -5.27 4.72
CA ALA A 43 -14.11 -6.03 4.35
C ALA A 43 -14.51 -5.82 2.88
N VAL A 44 -14.39 -4.60 2.35
CA VAL A 44 -14.64 -4.32 0.93
C VAL A 44 -13.57 -4.95 0.04
N PHE A 45 -12.31 -4.92 0.45
CA PHE A 45 -11.21 -5.53 -0.28
C PHE A 45 -11.35 -7.05 -0.36
N GLU A 46 -11.72 -7.71 0.74
CA GLU A 46 -11.97 -9.16 0.76
C GLU A 46 -13.12 -9.55 -0.17
N ARG A 47 -14.24 -8.80 -0.19
CA ARG A 47 -15.33 -9.06 -1.16
C ARG A 47 -14.87 -8.89 -2.60
N ALA A 48 -14.00 -7.92 -2.88
CA ALA A 48 -13.44 -7.73 -4.21
C ALA A 48 -12.52 -8.89 -4.63
N LEU A 49 -11.77 -9.48 -3.69
CA LEU A 49 -11.02 -10.72 -3.93
C LEU A 49 -11.97 -11.90 -4.19
N GLN A 50 -13.03 -12.04 -3.40
CA GLN A 50 -14.03 -13.10 -3.55
C GLN A 50 -14.86 -12.99 -4.84
N ALA A 51 -14.97 -11.78 -5.40
CA ALA A 51 -15.54 -11.58 -6.74
C ALA A 51 -14.64 -12.14 -7.86
N VAL A 52 -13.34 -12.33 -7.60
CA VAL A 52 -12.40 -13.02 -8.50
C VAL A 52 -12.41 -14.52 -8.23
N ASP A 53 -12.25 -14.91 -6.97
CA ASP A 53 -12.27 -16.30 -6.50
C ASP A 53 -12.88 -16.38 -5.09
N PRO A 54 -14.07 -17.01 -4.92
CA PRO A 54 -14.76 -17.10 -3.64
C PRO A 54 -14.00 -17.82 -2.52
N ALA A 55 -12.96 -18.59 -2.83
CA ALA A 55 -12.14 -19.27 -1.82
C ALA A 55 -11.10 -18.34 -1.16
N LEU A 56 -10.91 -17.12 -1.68
CA LEU A 56 -9.95 -16.18 -1.13
C LEU A 56 -10.47 -15.48 0.13
N ALA A 57 -9.57 -15.34 1.10
CA ALA A 57 -9.71 -14.48 2.26
C ALA A 57 -8.48 -13.57 2.35
N LEU A 58 -8.62 -12.39 2.98
CA LEU A 58 -7.50 -11.49 3.16
C LEU A 58 -6.55 -12.03 4.25
N PRO A 59 -5.28 -12.40 3.93
CA PRO A 59 -4.33 -12.77 4.97
C PRO A 59 -3.98 -11.57 5.84
N TYR A 60 -3.62 -11.84 7.10
CA TYR A 60 -3.01 -10.86 8.00
C TYR A 60 -1.54 -11.21 8.23
N TRP A 61 -0.75 -10.19 8.54
CA TRP A 61 0.65 -10.37 8.92
C TRP A 61 0.80 -10.09 10.42
N ASP A 62 1.23 -11.11 11.18
CA ASP A 62 1.61 -10.94 12.58
C ASP A 62 3.09 -10.54 12.68
N PHE A 63 3.34 -9.23 12.58
CA PHE A 63 4.68 -8.70 12.70
C PHE A 63 5.28 -8.86 14.11
N PHE A 64 4.47 -9.12 15.15
CA PHE A 64 4.99 -9.40 16.49
C PHE A 64 5.57 -10.81 16.58
N ALA A 65 4.94 -11.79 15.93
CA ALA A 65 5.50 -13.15 15.82
C ALA A 65 6.85 -13.13 15.09
N ASP A 66 6.95 -12.37 13.99
CA ASP A 66 8.21 -12.21 13.25
C ASP A 66 9.28 -11.49 14.08
N ALA A 67 8.89 -10.44 14.81
CA ALA A 67 9.77 -9.73 15.72
C ALA A 67 10.31 -10.65 16.83
N GLN A 68 9.45 -11.48 17.41
CA GLN A 68 9.83 -12.44 18.45
C GLN A 68 10.76 -13.53 17.89
N ALA A 69 10.50 -14.03 16.68
CA ALA A 69 11.35 -15.01 16.02
C ALA A 69 12.73 -14.43 15.66
N ALA A 70 12.79 -13.16 15.27
CA ALA A 70 14.05 -12.43 15.08
C ALA A 70 14.83 -12.30 16.40
N GLU A 71 14.16 -11.88 17.48
CA GLU A 71 14.79 -11.75 18.81
C GLU A 71 15.35 -13.09 19.31
N ALA A 72 14.62 -14.19 19.13
CA ALA A 72 15.09 -15.53 19.50
C ALA A 72 16.35 -15.97 18.74
N ARG A 73 16.62 -15.39 17.56
CA ARG A 73 17.83 -15.60 16.76
C ARG A 73 18.96 -14.62 17.10
N GLY A 74 18.79 -13.78 18.13
CA GLY A 74 19.72 -12.70 18.48
C GLY A 74 19.72 -11.55 17.47
N GLN A 75 18.71 -11.48 16.60
CA GLN A 75 18.52 -10.39 15.67
C GLN A 75 17.70 -9.28 16.35
N LYS A 76 17.84 -8.05 15.87
CA LYS A 76 17.02 -6.95 16.39
C LYS A 76 15.63 -7.00 15.76
N VAL A 77 14.58 -6.60 16.48
CA VAL A 77 13.17 -6.53 15.99
C VAL A 77 13.05 -5.80 14.63
N GLN A 78 14.00 -4.94 14.31
CA GLN A 78 14.09 -4.17 13.08
C GLN A 78 14.55 -4.99 11.85
N THR A 79 14.84 -6.30 12.01
CA THR A 79 15.07 -7.26 10.92
C THR A 79 13.78 -7.89 10.38
N PHE A 80 12.60 -7.31 10.65
CA PHE A 80 11.34 -7.79 10.07
C PHE A 80 11.37 -7.79 8.53
N VAL A 81 12.28 -7.05 7.89
CA VAL A 81 12.54 -7.12 6.44
C VAL A 81 13.01 -8.50 5.97
N ASP A 82 13.53 -9.33 6.88
CA ASP A 82 13.90 -10.73 6.64
C ASP A 82 12.69 -11.69 6.78
N SER A 83 11.50 -11.17 7.08
CA SER A 83 10.25 -11.96 7.10
C SER A 83 10.01 -12.62 5.75
N GLU A 84 9.46 -13.84 5.77
CA GLU A 84 9.02 -14.55 4.57
C GLU A 84 8.03 -13.73 3.73
N VAL A 85 7.25 -12.85 4.38
CA VAL A 85 6.34 -11.90 3.73
C VAL A 85 7.06 -11.02 2.69
N PHE A 86 8.37 -10.81 2.84
CA PHE A 86 9.20 -10.03 1.93
C PHE A 86 10.08 -10.89 1.00
N SER A 87 9.76 -12.17 0.85
CA SER A 87 10.33 -13.02 -0.19
C SER A 87 9.73 -12.72 -1.58
N ALA A 88 10.40 -13.20 -2.63
CA ALA A 88 9.94 -13.09 -4.02
C ALA A 88 8.56 -13.72 -4.27
N GLU A 89 8.14 -14.69 -3.44
CA GLU A 89 6.83 -15.35 -3.56
C GLU A 89 5.68 -14.44 -3.12
N TYR A 90 5.91 -13.56 -2.13
CA TYR A 90 4.91 -12.67 -1.57
C TYR A 90 5.10 -11.22 -2.05
N PHE A 91 5.70 -10.35 -1.24
CA PHE A 91 5.82 -8.91 -1.52
C PHE A 91 7.17 -8.48 -2.12
N GLY A 92 8.02 -9.44 -2.47
CA GLY A 92 9.33 -9.23 -3.10
C GLY A 92 10.38 -8.70 -2.12
N THR A 93 11.66 -8.90 -2.43
CA THR A 93 12.82 -8.41 -1.66
C THR A 93 13.08 -6.93 -1.90
N THR A 94 13.80 -6.25 -0.99
CA THR A 94 14.10 -4.82 -1.08
C THR A 94 15.59 -4.56 -1.26
N ASP A 95 15.95 -3.69 -2.21
CA ASP A 95 17.29 -3.13 -2.31
C ASP A 95 17.55 -2.20 -1.11
N PRO A 96 18.56 -2.49 -0.26
CA PRO A 96 18.81 -1.73 0.95
C PRO A 96 19.29 -0.29 0.72
N GLN A 97 19.81 0.02 -0.47
CA GLN A 97 20.30 1.36 -0.81
C GLN A 97 19.21 2.23 -1.42
N THR A 98 18.39 1.65 -2.30
CA THR A 98 17.42 2.41 -3.10
C THR A 98 15.99 2.29 -2.58
N GLY A 99 15.70 1.22 -1.82
CA GLY A 99 14.36 0.85 -1.36
C GLY A 99 13.48 0.22 -2.44
N TYR A 100 14.01 -0.08 -3.63
CA TYR A 100 13.21 -0.71 -4.69
C TYR A 100 12.87 -2.16 -4.36
N ILE A 101 11.69 -2.59 -4.81
CA ILE A 101 11.31 -4.00 -4.80
C ILE A 101 12.03 -4.67 -5.97
N MET A 102 12.83 -5.69 -5.70
CA MET A 102 13.77 -6.26 -6.67
C MET A 102 13.20 -7.46 -7.43
N ASP A 103 12.28 -8.19 -6.82
CA ASP A 103 11.72 -9.43 -7.37
C ASP A 103 10.22 -9.60 -7.04
N GLY A 104 9.67 -10.74 -7.45
CA GLY A 104 8.26 -11.07 -7.24
C GLY A 104 7.28 -10.24 -8.06
N ARG A 105 5.99 -10.41 -7.76
CA ARG A 105 4.87 -9.79 -8.50
C ARG A 105 4.87 -8.26 -8.46
N TRP A 106 5.55 -7.67 -7.48
CA TRP A 106 5.51 -6.23 -7.18
C TRP A 106 6.73 -5.46 -7.69
N SER A 107 7.76 -6.14 -8.22
CA SER A 107 9.00 -5.51 -8.73
C SER A 107 8.78 -4.47 -9.85
N ASN A 108 7.75 -4.66 -10.67
CA ASN A 108 7.49 -3.82 -11.85
C ASN A 108 6.24 -2.94 -11.74
N ILE A 109 5.67 -2.79 -10.53
CA ILE A 109 4.49 -1.94 -10.38
C ILE A 109 4.87 -0.46 -10.31
N THR A 110 4.01 0.37 -10.87
CA THR A 110 4.13 1.84 -10.84
C THR A 110 2.89 2.46 -10.25
N VAL A 111 3.07 3.58 -9.56
CA VAL A 111 1.96 4.42 -9.12
C VAL A 111 1.35 5.08 -10.36
N PRO A 112 0.04 4.93 -10.62
CA PRO A 112 -0.62 5.56 -11.75
C PRO A 112 -0.60 7.08 -11.62
N THR A 113 -0.62 7.77 -12.75
CA THR A 113 -0.91 9.19 -12.80
C THR A 113 -2.42 9.40 -12.81
N PHE A 114 -2.88 10.61 -12.51
CA PHE A 114 -4.30 10.94 -12.66
C PHE A 114 -4.79 10.62 -14.08
N ASP A 115 -4.00 10.96 -15.10
CA ASP A 115 -4.34 10.74 -16.50
C ASP A 115 -4.42 9.25 -16.90
N SER A 116 -3.66 8.37 -16.25
CA SER A 116 -3.71 6.94 -16.55
C SER A 116 -4.86 6.20 -15.84
N LEU A 117 -5.56 6.85 -14.91
CA LEU A 117 -6.71 6.23 -14.24
C LEU A 117 -7.92 6.06 -15.18
N PRO A 118 -8.76 5.02 -14.94
CA PRO A 118 -10.07 4.90 -15.57
C PRO A 118 -10.93 6.15 -15.43
N SER A 119 -11.68 6.51 -16.48
CA SER A 119 -12.51 7.72 -16.52
C SER A 119 -13.53 7.81 -15.39
N TYR A 120 -14.13 6.67 -15.00
CA TYR A 120 -15.10 6.63 -13.90
C TYR A 120 -14.49 6.97 -12.52
N LEU A 121 -13.16 6.83 -12.36
CA LEU A 121 -12.46 7.25 -11.14
C LEU A 121 -12.09 8.74 -11.17
N LYS A 122 -12.03 9.37 -12.33
CA LYS A 122 -11.68 10.79 -12.44
C LYS A 122 -12.81 11.72 -11.98
N GLY A 123 -14.06 11.24 -12.04
CA GLY A 123 -15.26 11.98 -11.65
C GLY A 123 -15.63 13.10 -12.65
N PRO A 124 -16.91 13.47 -12.78
CA PRO A 124 -17.34 14.52 -13.71
C PRO A 124 -17.10 15.95 -13.20
N GLU A 125 -17.01 16.17 -11.88
CA GLU A 125 -16.77 17.49 -11.28
C GLU A 125 -15.94 17.34 -10.00
N ALA A 126 -14.67 17.74 -10.07
CA ALA A 126 -13.82 17.85 -8.90
C ALA A 126 -14.25 19.09 -8.10
N THR A 127 -15.17 18.94 -7.15
CA THR A 127 -15.10 19.82 -5.98
C THR A 127 -13.74 19.57 -5.30
N ALA A 128 -13.15 20.57 -4.65
CA ALA A 128 -11.83 20.43 -4.03
C ALA A 128 -11.75 19.18 -3.12
N GLU A 129 -12.84 18.87 -2.41
CA GLU A 129 -13.01 17.70 -1.52
C GLU A 129 -13.11 16.33 -2.24
N ARG A 130 -13.47 16.31 -3.53
CA ARG A 130 -13.60 15.07 -4.34
C ARG A 130 -12.48 14.89 -5.36
N SER A 131 -11.63 15.91 -5.51
CA SER A 131 -10.45 15.83 -6.37
C SER A 131 -9.51 14.74 -5.89
N LEU A 132 -9.00 13.93 -6.82
CA LEU A 132 -8.03 12.88 -6.49
C LEU A 132 -6.70 13.57 -6.15
N PRO A 133 -6.18 13.42 -4.92
CA PRO A 133 -4.92 14.04 -4.57
C PRO A 133 -3.78 13.45 -5.41
N THR A 134 -2.98 14.33 -5.99
CA THR A 134 -1.75 13.98 -6.68
C THR A 134 -0.57 14.72 -6.09
N ASN A 135 0.61 14.13 -6.22
CA ASN A 135 1.84 14.86 -5.95
C ASN A 135 2.17 15.83 -7.12
N PRO A 136 3.23 16.67 -7.00
CA PRO A 136 3.62 17.63 -8.05
C PRO A 136 3.97 17.02 -9.42
N TYR A 137 4.15 15.70 -9.50
CA TYR A 137 4.45 14.96 -10.73
C TYR A 137 3.23 14.24 -11.29
N GLY A 138 2.04 14.46 -10.72
CA GLY A 138 0.77 13.90 -11.20
C GLY A 138 0.48 12.47 -10.74
N PHE A 139 1.33 11.87 -9.90
CA PHE A 139 1.08 10.54 -9.34
C PHE A 139 -0.01 10.57 -8.28
N VAL A 140 -0.89 9.56 -8.31
CA VAL A 140 -1.99 9.39 -7.35
C VAL A 140 -1.41 8.84 -6.04
N ARG A 141 -0.85 9.74 -5.24
CA ARG A 141 -0.29 9.52 -3.91
C ARG A 141 -0.38 10.81 -3.11
N SER A 142 0.00 10.75 -1.84
CA SER A 142 -0.06 11.93 -0.98
C SER A 142 0.72 13.12 -1.56
N PRO A 143 0.19 14.35 -1.48
CA PRO A 143 0.85 15.56 -2.01
C PRO A 143 2.25 15.80 -1.43
N TRP A 144 2.49 15.38 -0.19
CA TRP A 144 3.78 15.50 0.50
C TRP A 144 4.79 14.42 0.13
N ALA A 145 4.41 13.36 -0.61
CA ALA A 145 5.34 12.39 -1.20
C ALA A 145 5.92 12.93 -2.52
N ALA A 146 6.77 13.96 -2.41
CA ALA A 146 7.40 14.65 -3.53
C ALA A 146 8.55 13.82 -4.12
N SER A 147 8.22 12.79 -4.89
CA SER A 147 9.16 12.04 -5.72
C SER A 147 8.72 12.08 -7.19
N ALA A 148 9.69 12.15 -8.11
CA ALA A 148 9.44 11.99 -9.55
C ALA A 148 9.45 10.50 -9.97
N ASP A 149 9.90 9.61 -9.09
CA ASP A 149 9.95 8.18 -9.36
C ASP A 149 8.55 7.56 -9.18
N PRO A 150 8.00 6.91 -10.23
CA PRO A 150 6.71 6.25 -10.17
C PRO A 150 6.74 4.94 -9.37
N ARG A 151 7.91 4.36 -9.09
CA ARG A 151 8.00 3.06 -8.45
C ARG A 151 7.77 3.17 -6.95
N PRO A 152 7.02 2.24 -6.33
CA PRO A 152 6.95 2.16 -4.89
C PRO A 152 8.33 1.82 -4.31
N ARG A 153 8.57 2.30 -3.10
CA ARG A 153 9.77 1.98 -2.32
C ARG A 153 9.34 1.44 -0.97
N ARG A 154 10.09 0.48 -0.46
CA ARG A 154 9.95 -0.02 0.90
C ARG A 154 11.21 0.33 1.66
N PHE A 155 11.04 0.77 2.90
CA PHE A 155 12.20 1.00 3.77
C PHE A 155 12.87 -0.35 4.06
N ALA A 156 14.18 -0.45 3.82
CA ALA A 156 14.98 -1.62 4.17
C ALA A 156 15.40 -1.66 5.65
N ALA A 157 14.90 -0.69 6.42
CA ALA A 157 15.34 -0.34 7.77
C ALA A 157 14.24 0.47 8.46
N ALA A 158 13.92 0.17 9.71
CA ALA A 158 13.05 1.04 10.52
C ALA A 158 13.83 1.61 11.71
N CYS A 159 13.60 2.87 12.04
CA CYS A 159 14.13 3.54 13.23
C CYS A 159 15.67 3.49 13.36
N GLY A 160 16.40 3.66 12.26
CA GLY A 160 17.87 3.82 12.27
C GLY A 160 18.69 2.52 12.36
N ALA A 161 18.04 1.35 12.29
CA ALA A 161 18.71 0.06 12.17
C ALA A 161 18.57 -0.46 10.73
N ALA A 162 19.68 -0.48 9.99
CA ALA A 162 19.74 -1.06 8.66
C ALA A 162 19.74 -2.60 8.72
N ALA A 163 19.21 -3.25 7.69
CA ALA A 163 19.54 -4.64 7.40
C ALA A 163 21.06 -4.80 7.45
N ALA A 164 21.54 -5.81 8.17
CA ALA A 164 22.97 -6.06 8.25
C ALA A 164 23.50 -6.29 6.83
N THR A 165 24.44 -5.44 6.41
CA THR A 165 25.19 -5.69 5.17
C THR A 165 25.98 -6.98 5.37
N ALA A 166 25.64 -8.00 4.59
CA ALA A 166 26.42 -9.23 4.47
C ALA A 166 27.81 -8.94 3.86
#